data_AF-A0A7G6X9V7-F1
#
_entry.id   AF-A0A7G6X9V7-F1
#
_cell.length_a   1.000
_cell.length_b   1.000
_cell.length_c   1.000
_cell.angle_alpha   90.00
_cell.angle_beta   90.00
_cell.angle_gamma   90.00
#
_symmetry.space_group_name_H-M   'P 1'
#
loop_
_entity.id
_entity.type
_entity.pdbx_description
1 polymer ?
#
loop_
_entity_poly.entity_id
_entity_poly.type
_entity_poly.pdbx_seq_one_letter_code
_entity_poly.pdbx_strand_id
1 'polypeptide(L)'
;MAGLSLAAVASAAGTTRPAIYRRWKDKTALVVDAVAHLAEVAPPTVTGEALTDLVAELEHFRQCISEASALPLAGLMLGDGVDQVVREQYAQKIVAPRRRRLKACLAAAVEQGDLPDDADFTIATSFLTGSWYAFALAETEPPANWASRTGDLVWRALGGDPAEVRSRTRSGR
;
A
#
# COMPACT_ATOMS: atom_id res chain seq x y z
N MET A 1 11.78 8.49 -21.83
CA MET A 1 12.84 8.17 -20.84
C MET A 1 13.08 9.40 -19.95
N ALA A 2 12.22 9.64 -18.96
CA ALA A 2 12.41 10.73 -18.00
C ALA A 2 12.40 10.12 -16.60
N GLY A 3 13.52 9.52 -16.22
CA GLY A 3 13.78 9.22 -14.82
C GLY A 3 13.70 10.53 -14.03
N LEU A 4 12.99 10.50 -12.90
CA LEU A 4 12.72 11.65 -12.03
C LEU A 4 13.98 12.53 -11.90
N SER A 5 14.03 13.68 -12.57
CA SER A 5 15.18 14.59 -12.45
C SER A 5 14.90 15.54 -11.29
N LEU A 6 15.92 15.88 -10.50
CA LEU A 6 15.80 16.90 -9.44
C LEU A 6 15.27 18.24 -10.00
N ALA A 7 15.47 18.46 -11.30
CA ALA A 7 14.86 19.55 -12.07
C ALA A 7 13.34 19.48 -12.16
N ALA A 8 12.81 18.31 -12.53
CA ALA A 8 11.38 18.08 -12.63
C ALA A 8 10.72 18.21 -11.26
N VAL A 9 11.37 17.72 -10.20
CA VAL A 9 10.91 17.88 -8.82
C VAL A 9 10.91 19.35 -8.41
N ALA A 10 12.00 20.09 -8.67
CA ALA A 10 12.07 21.51 -8.33
C ALA A 10 10.95 22.30 -9.02
N SER A 11 10.72 22.03 -10.32
CA SER A 11 9.63 22.64 -11.09
C SER A 11 8.25 22.31 -10.53
N ALA A 12 7.99 21.04 -10.16
CA ALA A 12 6.71 20.62 -9.58
C ALA A 12 6.48 21.20 -8.18
N ALA A 13 7.53 21.34 -7.38
CA ALA A 13 7.48 21.89 -6.02
C ALA A 13 7.56 23.43 -5.98
N GLY A 14 7.52 24.12 -7.13
CA GLY A 14 7.60 25.58 -7.20
C GLY A 14 8.90 26.16 -6.62
N THR A 15 9.99 25.39 -6.64
CA THR A 15 11.26 25.75 -6.02
C THR A 15 12.43 25.63 -7.01
N THR A 16 13.64 25.94 -6.57
CA THR A 16 14.84 25.90 -7.41
C THR A 16 15.67 24.66 -7.14
N ARG A 17 16.42 24.18 -8.15
CA ARG A 17 17.35 23.04 -7.97
C ARG A 17 18.33 23.28 -6.81
N PRO A 18 18.96 24.46 -6.63
CA PRO A 18 19.83 24.72 -5.49
C PRO A 18 19.14 24.59 -4.12
N ALA A 19 17.85 24.98 -4.02
CA ALA A 19 17.08 24.82 -2.80
C ALA A 19 16.82 23.33 -2.47
N ILE A 20 16.56 22.51 -3.49
CA ILE A 20 16.48 21.05 -3.36
C ILE A 20 17.85 20.48 -2.94
N TYR A 21 18.96 20.83 -3.64
CA TYR A 21 20.31 20.35 -3.32
C TYR A 21 20.81 20.74 -1.93
N ARG A 22 20.36 21.88 -1.40
CA ARG A 22 20.70 22.35 -0.04
C ARG A 22 20.08 21.47 1.05
N ARG A 23 18.90 20.91 0.80
CA ARG A 23 18.16 20.07 1.76
C ARG A 23 18.41 18.58 1.53
N TRP A 24 18.67 18.17 0.30
CA TRP A 24 18.98 16.79 -0.09
C TRP A 24 20.20 16.76 -1.01
N LYS A 25 21.29 16.15 -0.54
CA LYS A 25 22.57 16.09 -1.29
C LYS A 25 22.45 15.42 -2.65
N ASP A 26 21.49 14.52 -2.82
CA ASP A 26 21.23 13.80 -4.07
C ASP A 26 19.75 13.39 -4.19
N LYS A 27 19.42 12.80 -5.35
CA LYS A 27 18.08 12.29 -5.67
C LYS A 27 17.64 11.17 -4.71
N THR A 28 18.58 10.40 -4.19
CA THR A 28 18.33 9.31 -3.25
C THR A 28 17.87 9.87 -1.91
N ALA A 29 18.56 10.86 -1.36
CA ALA A 29 18.20 11.53 -0.11
C ALA A 29 16.81 12.18 -0.18
N LEU A 30 16.46 12.77 -1.33
CA LEU A 30 15.12 13.32 -1.57
C LEU A 30 14.04 12.24 -1.57
N VAL A 31 14.26 11.13 -2.29
CA VAL A 31 13.30 10.03 -2.34
C VAL A 31 13.15 9.38 -0.96
N VAL A 32 14.25 9.24 -0.21
CA VAL A 32 14.24 8.69 1.15
C VAL A 32 13.48 9.59 2.13
N ASP A 33 13.64 10.90 2.05
CA ASP A 33 12.91 11.84 2.90
C ASP A 33 11.42 11.92 2.54
N ALA A 34 11.09 11.89 1.25
CA ALA A 34 9.70 11.75 0.79
C ALA A 34 9.09 10.44 1.30
N VAL A 35 9.81 9.33 1.16
CA VAL A 35 9.44 8.01 1.71
C VAL A 35 9.25 8.06 3.23
N ALA A 36 10.12 8.75 3.96
CA ALA A 36 10.01 8.88 5.41
C ALA A 36 8.72 9.63 5.80
N HIS A 37 8.44 10.76 5.13
CA HIS A 37 7.22 11.53 5.37
C HIS A 37 5.94 10.74 5.00
N LEU A 38 5.98 9.97 3.91
CA LEU A 38 4.90 9.05 3.53
C LEU A 38 4.67 7.93 4.56
N ALA A 39 5.71 7.56 5.30
CA ALA A 39 5.65 6.51 6.33
C ALA A 39 5.17 7.01 7.70
N GLU A 40 5.01 8.33 7.89
CA GLU A 40 4.52 8.93 9.14
C GLU A 40 3.00 8.79 9.33
N VAL A 41 2.26 8.37 8.30
CA VAL A 41 0.83 8.10 8.43
C VAL A 41 0.64 6.89 9.34
N ALA A 42 -0.01 7.12 10.47
CA ALA A 42 -0.24 6.09 11.47
C ALA A 42 -1.11 4.96 10.87
N PRO A 43 -0.71 3.69 11.05
CA PRO A 43 -1.52 2.56 10.61
C PRO A 43 -2.87 2.53 11.36
N PRO A 44 -3.89 1.86 10.78
CA PRO A 44 -5.18 1.74 11.45
C PRO A 44 -5.06 0.96 12.76
N THR A 45 -5.93 1.30 13.72
CA THR A 45 -6.07 0.54 14.97
C THR A 45 -6.56 -0.88 14.67
N VAL A 46 -5.88 -1.88 15.24
CA VAL A 46 -6.27 -3.28 15.15
C VAL A 46 -7.42 -3.55 16.12
N THR A 47 -8.52 -4.08 15.60
CA THR A 47 -9.74 -4.38 16.36
C THR A 47 -9.80 -5.84 16.82
N GLY A 48 -9.02 -6.72 16.17
CA GLY A 48 -9.07 -8.16 16.40
C GLY A 48 -10.06 -8.87 15.48
N GLU A 49 -10.83 -8.14 14.68
CA GLU A 49 -11.69 -8.71 13.62
C GLU A 49 -10.91 -8.73 12.31
N ALA A 50 -10.41 -9.90 11.90
CA ALA A 50 -9.42 -10.00 10.83
C ALA A 50 -9.85 -9.38 9.48
N LEU A 51 -11.10 -9.59 9.06
CA LEU A 51 -11.63 -8.98 7.83
C LEU A 51 -11.82 -7.47 7.97
N THR A 52 -12.29 -6.99 9.13
CA THR A 52 -12.45 -5.57 9.41
C THR A 52 -11.09 -4.86 9.38
N ASP A 53 -10.09 -5.45 10.03
CA ASP A 53 -8.72 -4.93 10.08
C ASP A 53 -8.06 -4.94 8.69
N LEU A 54 -8.30 -5.97 7.88
CA LEU A 54 -7.83 -6.05 6.50
C LEU A 54 -8.41 -4.90 5.65
N VAL A 55 -9.72 -4.66 5.74
CA VAL A 55 -10.39 -3.58 5.02
C VAL A 55 -9.90 -2.21 5.51
N ALA A 56 -9.66 -2.05 6.81
CA ALA A 56 -9.09 -0.83 7.35
C ALA A 56 -7.67 -0.57 6.83
N GLU A 57 -6.82 -1.59 6.69
CA GLU A 57 -5.48 -1.45 6.10
C GLU A 57 -5.53 -1.08 4.61
N LEU A 58 -6.50 -1.62 3.86
CA LEU A 58 -6.72 -1.23 2.47
C LEU A 58 -7.19 0.21 2.35
N GLU A 59 -8.10 0.66 3.21
CA GLU A 59 -8.55 2.05 3.22
C GLU A 59 -7.41 3.01 3.60
N HIS A 60 -6.59 2.64 4.59
CA HIS A 60 -5.37 3.35 4.91
C HIS A 60 -4.38 3.40 3.72
N PHE A 61 -4.24 2.30 2.96
CA PHE A 61 -3.48 2.30 1.71
C PHE A 61 -4.04 3.27 0.69
N ARG A 62 -5.36 3.27 0.48
CA ARG A 62 -6.06 4.18 -0.42
C ARG A 62 -5.76 5.63 -0.11
N GLN A 63 -5.80 6.01 1.17
CA GLN A 63 -5.50 7.36 1.63
C GLN A 63 -4.03 7.70 1.38
N CYS A 64 -3.11 6.84 1.84
CA CYS A 64 -1.68 7.03 1.63
C CYS A 64 -1.30 7.20 0.15
N ILE A 65 -1.87 6.37 -0.73
CA ILE A 65 -1.51 6.39 -2.16
C ILE A 65 -2.09 7.61 -2.89
N SER A 66 -3.27 8.08 -2.46
CA SER A 66 -4.01 9.17 -3.09
C SER A 66 -3.57 10.55 -2.57
N GLU A 67 -3.64 10.78 -1.25
CA GLU A 67 -3.36 12.08 -0.63
C GLU A 67 -1.91 12.46 -0.77
N ALA A 68 -1.03 11.47 -0.69
CA ALA A 68 0.39 11.71 -0.68
C ALA A 68 1.04 11.63 -2.07
N SER A 69 0.21 11.54 -3.12
CA SER A 69 0.66 11.41 -4.52
C SER A 69 1.76 10.35 -4.67
N ALA A 70 1.64 9.24 -3.94
CA ALA A 70 2.67 8.21 -3.85
C ALA A 70 2.65 7.23 -5.03
N LEU A 71 1.60 7.28 -5.86
CA LEU A 71 1.45 6.44 -7.05
C LEU A 71 2.55 6.68 -8.11
N PRO A 72 2.89 7.93 -8.50
CA PRO A 72 4.06 8.22 -9.33
C PRO A 72 5.38 7.67 -8.75
N LEU A 73 5.55 7.71 -7.43
CA LEU A 73 6.73 7.16 -6.77
C LEU A 73 6.77 5.62 -6.89
N ALA A 74 5.64 4.94 -6.70
CA ALA A 74 5.53 3.50 -6.92
C ALA A 74 5.87 3.13 -8.38
N GLY A 75 5.32 3.87 -9.35
CA GLY A 75 5.62 3.67 -10.78
C GLY A 75 7.09 3.90 -11.11
N LEU A 76 7.73 4.90 -10.49
CA LEU A 76 9.16 5.14 -10.64
C LEU A 76 9.99 3.94 -10.15
N MET A 77 9.65 3.37 -9.00
CA MET A 77 10.38 2.24 -8.41
C MET A 77 10.27 0.95 -9.24
N LEU A 78 9.25 0.83 -10.09
CA LEU A 78 9.11 -0.26 -11.06
C LEU A 78 9.99 -0.07 -12.30
N GLY A 79 10.49 1.13 -12.56
CA GLY A 79 11.32 1.42 -13.73
C GLY A 79 12.80 1.04 -13.55
N ASP A 80 13.46 0.72 -14.67
CA ASP A 80 14.86 0.27 -14.67
C ASP A 80 15.86 1.39 -14.31
N GLY A 81 15.48 2.66 -14.49
CA GLY A 81 16.36 3.82 -14.32
C GLY A 81 16.56 4.30 -12.87
N VAL A 82 16.17 3.52 -11.87
CA VAL A 82 16.36 3.82 -10.44
C VAL A 82 17.52 2.99 -9.91
N ASP A 83 18.37 3.60 -9.08
CA ASP A 83 19.44 2.90 -8.38
C ASP A 83 18.86 1.75 -7.52
N GLN A 84 19.51 0.59 -7.55
CA GLN A 84 19.10 -0.58 -6.77
C GLN A 84 18.99 -0.29 -5.27
N VAL A 85 19.93 0.48 -4.71
CA VAL A 85 19.92 0.84 -3.28
C VAL A 85 18.66 1.62 -2.91
N VAL A 86 18.19 2.50 -3.82
CA VAL A 86 16.95 3.27 -3.62
C VAL A 86 15.73 2.35 -3.65
N ARG A 87 15.67 1.42 -4.60
CA ARG A 87 14.58 0.43 -4.70
C ARG A 87 14.51 -0.46 -3.45
N GLU A 88 15.67 -0.88 -2.93
CA GLU A 88 15.75 -1.66 -1.69
C GLU A 88 15.26 -0.88 -0.47
N GLN A 89 15.67 0.39 -0.32
CA GLN A 89 15.18 1.25 0.75
C GLN A 89 13.67 1.48 0.67
N TYR A 90 13.13 1.71 -0.53
CA TYR A 90 11.69 1.82 -0.75
C TYR A 90 10.95 0.52 -0.38
N ALA A 91 11.47 -0.63 -0.83
CA ALA A 91 10.90 -1.92 -0.51
C ALA A 91 10.87 -2.17 1.01
N GLN A 92 11.96 -1.88 1.71
CA GLN A 92 12.07 -2.10 3.16
C GLN A 92 11.24 -1.12 3.99
N LYS A 93 11.18 0.16 3.62
CA LYS A 93 10.56 1.22 4.44
C LYS A 93 9.09 1.46 4.11
N ILE A 94 8.66 1.23 2.87
CA ILE A 94 7.27 1.48 2.43
C ILE A 94 6.50 0.19 2.20
N VAL A 95 7.05 -0.71 1.38
CA VAL A 95 6.32 -1.89 0.91
C VAL A 95 6.24 -2.94 2.02
N ALA A 96 7.36 -3.27 2.66
CA ALA A 96 7.45 -4.34 3.64
C ALA A 96 6.57 -4.12 4.88
N PRO A 97 6.48 -2.92 5.50
CA PRO A 97 5.58 -2.69 6.63
C PRO A 97 4.11 -2.97 6.27
N ARG A 98 3.68 -2.53 5.09
CA ARG A 98 2.32 -2.76 4.61
C ARG A 98 2.04 -4.24 4.35
N ARG A 99 2.96 -4.91 3.65
CA ARG A 99 2.85 -6.36 3.42
C ARG A 99 2.81 -7.14 4.74
N ARG A 100 3.57 -6.73 5.76
CA ARG A 100 3.52 -7.34 7.10
C ARG A 100 2.14 -7.18 7.75
N ARG A 101 1.54 -5.99 7.70
CA ARG A 101 0.20 -5.76 8.27
C ARG A 101 -0.88 -6.56 7.55
N LEU A 102 -0.89 -6.57 6.21
CA LEU A 102 -1.82 -7.39 5.43
C LEU A 102 -1.68 -8.89 5.77
N LYS A 103 -0.44 -9.40 5.86
CA LYS A 103 -0.18 -10.79 6.27
C LYS A 103 -0.65 -11.06 7.69
N ALA A 104 -0.50 -10.12 8.62
CA ALA A 104 -0.96 -10.28 10.00
C ALA A 104 -2.50 -10.41 10.06
N CYS A 105 -3.25 -9.62 9.28
CA CYS A 105 -4.70 -9.77 9.19
C CYS A 105 -5.09 -11.16 8.65
N LEU A 106 -4.43 -11.64 7.59
CA LEU A 106 -4.71 -12.96 7.02
C LEU A 106 -4.31 -14.10 7.96
N ALA A 107 -3.20 -13.98 8.69
CA ALA A 107 -2.80 -14.95 9.68
C ALA A 107 -3.80 -15.04 10.85
N ALA A 108 -4.27 -13.88 11.34
CA ALA A 108 -5.32 -13.84 12.36
C ALA A 108 -6.62 -14.50 11.88
N ALA A 109 -6.97 -14.35 10.60
CA ALA A 109 -8.13 -15.02 10.03
C ALA A 109 -8.00 -16.55 10.05
N VAL A 110 -6.80 -17.09 9.80
CA VAL A 110 -6.54 -18.53 9.94
C VAL A 110 -6.66 -18.98 11.39
N GLU A 111 -6.07 -18.22 12.33
CA GLU A 111 -6.18 -18.51 13.76
C GLU A 111 -7.64 -18.49 14.26
N GLN A 112 -8.49 -17.65 13.65
CA GLN A 112 -9.92 -17.54 13.93
C GLN A 112 -10.78 -18.60 13.24
N GLY A 113 -10.19 -19.40 12.34
CA GLY A 113 -10.90 -20.38 11.51
C GLY A 113 -11.70 -19.78 10.35
N ASP A 114 -11.45 -18.52 10.00
CA ASP A 114 -12.14 -17.82 8.92
C ASP A 114 -11.52 -18.08 7.53
N LEU A 115 -10.27 -18.53 7.52
CA LEU A 115 -9.52 -18.94 6.33
C LEU A 115 -8.85 -20.31 6.58
N PRO A 116 -8.65 -21.12 5.53
CA PRO A 116 -7.90 -22.37 5.62
C PRO A 116 -6.41 -22.13 5.88
N ASP A 117 -5.74 -23.13 6.44
CA ASP A 117 -4.31 -23.07 6.81
C ASP A 117 -3.36 -23.04 5.61
N ASP A 118 -3.81 -23.49 4.44
CA ASP A 118 -3.08 -23.49 3.18
C ASP A 118 -3.33 -22.25 2.30
N ALA A 119 -4.03 -21.23 2.82
CA ALA A 119 -4.34 -20.00 2.10
C ALA A 119 -3.07 -19.26 1.60
N ASP A 120 -3.03 -18.93 0.30
CA ASP A 120 -1.88 -18.26 -0.31
C ASP A 120 -1.81 -16.76 -0.01
N PHE A 121 -1.11 -16.42 1.08
CA PHE A 121 -0.88 -15.02 1.47
C PHE A 121 0.08 -14.29 0.52
N THR A 122 0.94 -15.01 -0.19
CA THR A 122 1.99 -14.40 -1.03
C THR A 122 1.35 -13.72 -2.23
N ILE A 123 0.47 -14.42 -2.91
CA ILE A 123 -0.26 -13.90 -4.06
C ILE A 123 -1.38 -12.95 -3.60
N ALA A 124 -2.14 -13.31 -2.56
CA ALA A 124 -3.21 -12.46 -2.04
C ALA A 124 -2.76 -11.05 -1.66
N THR A 125 -1.66 -10.92 -0.92
CA THR A 125 -1.13 -9.60 -0.52
C THR A 125 -0.71 -8.74 -1.70
N SER A 126 -0.34 -9.36 -2.81
CA SER A 126 -0.02 -8.66 -4.05
C SER A 126 -1.29 -8.18 -4.76
N PHE A 127 -2.35 -9.00 -4.84
CA PHE A 127 -3.64 -8.58 -5.41
C PHE A 127 -4.31 -7.44 -4.63
N LEU A 128 -4.25 -7.52 -3.30
CA LEU A 128 -4.88 -6.56 -2.38
C LEU A 128 -4.49 -5.10 -2.67
N THR A 129 -3.21 -4.84 -2.96
CA THR A 129 -2.72 -3.50 -3.31
C THR A 129 -2.55 -3.32 -4.82
N GLY A 130 -2.25 -4.42 -5.53
CA GLY A 130 -2.11 -4.51 -6.98
C GLY A 130 -3.30 -3.95 -7.76
N SER A 131 -4.51 -4.22 -7.27
CA SER A 131 -5.74 -3.78 -7.94
C SER A 131 -5.83 -2.26 -8.09
N TRP A 132 -5.33 -1.49 -7.12
CA TRP A 132 -5.28 -0.03 -7.20
C TRP A 132 -4.37 0.45 -8.34
N TYR A 133 -3.19 -0.15 -8.47
CA TYR A 133 -2.28 0.14 -9.57
C TYR A 133 -2.89 -0.22 -10.92
N ALA A 134 -3.68 -1.29 -11.00
CA ALA A 134 -4.37 -1.68 -12.22
C ALA A 134 -5.42 -0.64 -12.65
N PHE A 135 -6.22 -0.10 -11.73
CA PHE A 135 -7.16 1.00 -12.02
C PHE A 135 -6.43 2.25 -12.52
N ALA A 136 -5.35 2.63 -11.85
CA ALA A 136 -4.53 3.77 -12.24
C ALA A 136 -3.94 3.63 -13.65
N LEU A 137 -3.41 2.45 -13.99
CA LEU A 137 -2.89 2.17 -15.33
C LEU A 137 -3.98 2.17 -16.40
N ALA A 138 -5.20 1.79 -16.03
CA ALA A 138 -6.36 1.84 -16.91
C ALA A 138 -6.98 3.24 -17.01
N GLU A 139 -6.41 4.26 -16.36
CA GLU A 139 -6.95 5.63 -16.29
C GLU A 139 -8.40 5.66 -15.79
N THR A 140 -8.71 4.78 -14.85
CA THR A 140 -10.06 4.64 -14.27
C THR A 140 -10.02 4.91 -12.78
N GLU A 141 -11.08 5.53 -12.27
CA GLU A 141 -11.23 5.76 -10.84
C GLU A 141 -11.68 4.45 -10.14
N PRO A 142 -10.95 3.98 -9.11
CA PRO A 142 -11.41 2.88 -8.29
C PRO A 142 -12.77 3.22 -7.65
N PRO A 143 -13.66 2.22 -7.47
CA PRO A 143 -14.95 2.49 -6.83
C PRO A 143 -14.77 3.00 -5.40
N ALA A 144 -15.68 3.84 -4.90
CA ALA A 144 -15.60 4.41 -3.55
C ALA A 144 -15.48 3.36 -2.43
N ASN A 145 -16.07 2.17 -2.65
CA ASN A 145 -15.96 1.01 -1.76
C ASN A 145 -14.88 0.01 -2.19
N TRP A 146 -13.82 0.46 -2.84
CA TRP A 146 -12.73 -0.38 -3.35
C TRP A 146 -12.10 -1.24 -2.26
N ALA A 147 -11.86 -0.69 -1.06
CA ALA A 147 -11.22 -1.42 0.03
C ALA A 147 -12.04 -2.64 0.46
N SER A 148 -13.33 -2.45 0.72
CA SER A 148 -14.21 -3.56 1.11
C SER A 148 -14.41 -4.57 -0.01
N ARG A 149 -14.63 -4.11 -1.25
CA ARG A 149 -14.80 -5.02 -2.42
C ARG A 149 -13.55 -5.84 -2.70
N THR A 150 -12.37 -5.24 -2.62
CA THR A 150 -11.09 -5.94 -2.85
C THR A 150 -10.80 -6.93 -1.74
N GLY A 151 -10.99 -6.53 -0.47
CA GLY A 151 -10.86 -7.43 0.68
C GLY A 151 -11.80 -8.64 0.56
N ASP A 152 -13.08 -8.39 0.29
CA ASP A 152 -14.10 -9.42 0.11
C ASP A 152 -13.83 -10.38 -1.07
N LEU A 153 -13.29 -9.88 -2.20
CA LEU A 153 -12.93 -10.72 -3.34
C LEU A 153 -11.74 -11.62 -3.03
N VAL A 154 -10.68 -11.06 -2.42
CA VAL A 154 -9.48 -11.82 -2.05
C VAL A 154 -9.81 -12.83 -0.94
N TRP A 155 -10.64 -12.46 0.03
CA TRP A 155 -11.07 -13.35 1.11
C TRP A 155 -11.77 -14.60 0.58
N ARG A 156 -12.68 -14.42 -0.40
CA ARG A 156 -13.33 -15.55 -1.08
C ARG A 156 -12.35 -16.40 -1.89
N ALA A 157 -11.41 -15.75 -2.58
CA ALA A 157 -10.37 -16.47 -3.32
C ALA A 157 -9.44 -17.30 -2.41
N LEU A 158 -9.32 -16.91 -1.14
CA LEU A 158 -8.59 -17.65 -0.11
C LEU A 158 -9.44 -18.74 0.57
N GLY A 159 -10.70 -18.94 0.15
CA GLY A 159 -11.56 -20.00 0.67
C GLY A 159 -12.44 -19.62 1.87
N GLY A 160 -12.46 -18.34 2.29
CA GLY A 160 -13.35 -17.87 3.35
C GLY A 160 -14.67 -17.28 2.83
N ASP A 161 -15.65 -17.11 3.73
CA ASP A 161 -16.90 -16.38 3.45
C ASP A 161 -17.00 -15.06 4.25
N PRO A 162 -16.87 -13.89 3.60
CA PRO A 162 -17.04 -12.60 4.24
C PRO A 162 -18.40 -12.39 4.90
N ALA A 163 -19.48 -13.00 4.39
CA ALA A 163 -20.81 -12.84 4.95
C ALA A 163 -20.93 -13.56 6.30
N GLU A 164 -20.37 -14.77 6.38
CA GLU A 164 -20.31 -15.55 7.62
C GLU A 164 -19.51 -14.81 8.70
N VAL A 165 -18.32 -14.30 8.35
CA VAL A 165 -17.46 -13.52 9.25
C VAL A 165 -18.22 -12.32 9.83
N ARG A 166 -18.83 -11.51 8.97
CA ARG A 166 -19.58 -10.31 9.39
C ARG A 166 -20.82 -10.65 10.23
N SER A 167 -21.41 -11.84 10.06
CA SER A 167 -22.56 -12.28 10.86
C SER A 167 -22.14 -12.65 12.30
N ARG A 168 -21.00 -13.34 12.46
CA ARG A 168 -20.41 -13.70 13.76
C ARG A 168 -20.04 -12.46 14.57
N THR A 169 -19.39 -11.48 13.94
CA THR A 169 -19.06 -10.19 14.56
C THR A 169 -20.30 -9.47 15.10
N ARG A 170 -21.42 -9.47 14.34
CA ARG A 170 -22.66 -8.81 14.76
C ARG A 170 -23.38 -9.52 15.90
N SER A 171 -23.18 -10.83 16.05
CA SER A 171 -23.80 -11.63 17.11
C SER A 171 -23.02 -11.61 18.44
N GLY A 172 -21.75 -11.18 18.42
CA GLY A 172 -20.88 -11.10 19.59
C GLY A 172 -20.81 -9.72 20.27
N ARG A 173 -21.54 -8.72 19.76
CA ARG A 173 -21.76 -7.41 20.38
C ARG A 173 -23.13 -7.34 21.04
#